data_AF-Q8WT40-F1
#
_entry.id   AF-Q8WT40-F1
#
_cell.length_a   1.000
_cell.length_b   1.000
_cell.length_c   1.000
_cell.angle_alpha   90.00
_cell.angle_beta   90.00
_cell.angle_gamma   90.00
#
_symmetry.space_group_name_H-M   'P 1'
#
loop_
_entity.id
_entity.type
_entity.pdbx_description
1 polymer ?
#
loop_
_entity_poly.entity_id
_entity_poly.type
_entity_poly.pdbx_seq_one_letter_code
_entity_poly.pdbx_strand_id
1 'polypeptide(L)' 'EGNFCETTIGCRDPKYAKILRDLLQANHFRVVVVEDSDAVEICGALKNVVAMGAGFVDGLGLGDNTKAAV' A
#
# COMPACT_ATOMS: atom_id res chain seq x y z
N GLU A 1 0.41 -0.70 -23.43
CA GLU A 1 0.70 0.36 -22.43
C GLU A 1 1.01 -0.33 -21.12
N GLY A 2 2.18 -0.09 -20.53
CA GLY A 2 2.63 -0.82 -19.34
C GLY A 2 2.08 -0.17 -18.09
N ASN A 3 1.23 -0.89 -17.34
CA ASN A 3 0.76 -0.43 -16.03
C ASN A 3 1.95 -0.30 -15.09
N PHE A 4 2.20 0.92 -14.61
CA PHE A 4 3.24 1.20 -13.62
C PHE A 4 2.68 0.94 -12.23
N CYS A 5 3.45 0.27 -11.38
CA CYS A 5 3.08 0.04 -10.00
C CYS A 5 4.22 0.42 -9.06
N GLU A 6 3.86 0.74 -7.83
CA GLU A 6 4.80 1.01 -6.75
C GLU A 6 4.49 0.14 -5.54
N THR A 7 5.50 -0.13 -4.73
CA THR A 7 5.36 -0.85 -3.47
C THR A 7 6.33 -0.30 -2.44
N THR A 8 5.99 -0.51 -1.17
CA THR A 8 6.85 -0.20 -0.03
C THR A 8 7.24 -1.49 0.69
N ILE A 9 8.52 -1.63 1.02
CA ILE A 9 9.05 -2.73 1.83
C ILE A 9 9.44 -2.14 3.19
N GLY A 10 8.88 -2.71 4.26
CA GLY A 10 9.32 -2.42 5.63
C GLY A 10 10.49 -3.33 6.01
N CYS A 11 11.66 -2.76 6.28
CA CYS A 11 12.85 -3.52 6.65
C CYS A 11 13.70 -2.75 7.67
N ARG A 12 13.78 -3.28 8.90
CA ARG A 12 14.56 -2.69 10.00
C ARG A 12 16.07 -2.84 9.84
N ASP A 13 16.53 -3.88 9.13
CA ASP A 13 17.96 -4.14 8.94
C ASP A 13 18.43 -3.62 7.57
N PRO A 14 19.31 -2.60 7.52
CA PRO A 14 19.77 -1.99 6.29
C PRO A 14 20.54 -2.95 5.38
N LYS A 15 21.09 -4.06 5.92
CA LYS A 15 21.77 -5.08 5.11
C LYS A 15 20.80 -5.77 4.16
N TYR A 16 19.60 -6.09 4.63
CA TYR A 16 18.57 -6.75 3.82
C TYR A 16 17.77 -5.74 2.98
N ALA A 17 17.62 -4.50 3.45
CA ALA A 17 16.90 -3.44 2.75
C ALA A 17 17.37 -3.25 1.30
N LYS A 18 18.69 -3.18 1.07
CA LYS A 18 19.26 -3.01 -0.27
C LYS A 18 19.04 -4.24 -1.15
N ILE A 19 19.25 -5.43 -0.58
CA ILE A 19 19.09 -6.70 -1.31
C ILE A 19 17.64 -6.86 -1.78
N LEU A 20 16.67 -6.63 -0.88
CA LEU A 20 15.24 -6.74 -1.19
C LEU A 20 14.80 -5.73 -2.25
N ARG A 21 15.29 -4.49 -2.16
CA ARG A 21 15.03 -3.46 -3.18
C ARG A 21 15.57 -3.89 -4.54
N ASP A 22 16.85 -4.23 -4.63
CA ASP A 22 17.49 -4.54 -5.92
C ASP A 22 16.90 -5.80 -6.55
N LEU A 23 16.41 -6.74 -5.73
CA LEU A 23 15.77 -7.98 -6.20
C LEU A 23 14.36 -7.76 -6.75
N LEU A 24 13.59 -6.82 -6.18
CA LEU A 24 12.19 -6.58 -6.55
C LEU A 24 11.99 -5.39 -7.48
N GLN A 25 12.94 -4.45 -7.54
CA GLN A 25 12.88 -3.28 -8.42
C GLN A 25 12.88 -3.71 -9.89
N ALA A 26 11.91 -3.20 -10.67
CA ALA A 26 11.84 -3.42 -12.11
C ALA A 26 11.38 -2.15 -12.85
N ASN A 27 11.47 -2.15 -14.18
CA ASN A 27 11.14 -0.98 -15.02
C ASN A 27 9.71 -0.46 -14.82
N HIS A 28 8.77 -1.35 -14.47
CA HIS A 28 7.36 -1.01 -14.20
C HIS A 28 6.95 -1.24 -12.74
N PHE A 29 7.91 -1.54 -11.86
CA PHE A 29 7.66 -1.84 -10.45
C PHE A 29 8.67 -1.13 -9.56
N ARG A 30 8.27 0.02 -9.03
CA ARG A 30 9.12 0.86 -8.19
C ARG A 30 9.02 0.45 -6.73
N VAL A 31 10.16 0.20 -6.10
CA VAL A 31 10.26 -0.22 -4.70
C VAL A 31 10.84 0.91 -3.86
N VAL A 32 10.15 1.25 -2.77
CA VAL A 32 10.64 2.14 -1.70
C VAL A 32 10.86 1.29 -0.46
N VAL A 33 11.93 1.54 0.27
CA VAL A 33 12.22 0.83 1.54
C VAL A 33 12.12 1.80 2.69
N VAL A 34 11.43 1.40 3.75
CA VAL A 34 11.27 2.15 5.00
C VAL A 34 11.69 1.27 6.18
N GLU A 35 12.16 1.88 7.26
CA GLU A 35 12.60 1.13 8.45
C GLU A 35 11.43 0.59 9.29
N ASP A 36 10.27 1.27 9.21
CA ASP A 36 9.08 0.92 10.00
C ASP A 36 8.30 -0.24 9.35
N SER A 37 8.68 -1.46 9.71
CA SER A 37 8.00 -2.68 9.25
C SER A 37 6.58 -2.81 9.80
N ASP A 38 6.34 -2.35 11.02
CA ASP A 38 5.07 -2.56 11.71
C ASP A 38 3.98 -1.69 11.07
N ALA A 39 4.30 -0.43 10.77
CA ALA A 39 3.37 0.46 10.08
C ALA A 39 3.01 -0.08 8.68
N VAL A 40 3.99 -0.57 7.92
CA VAL A 40 3.75 -1.14 6.58
C VAL A 40 2.80 -2.34 6.65
N GLU A 41 3.01 -3.24 7.62
CA GLU A 41 2.16 -4.42 7.80
C GLU A 41 0.75 -4.05 8.30
N ILE A 42 0.65 -3.17 9.30
CA ILE A 42 -0.62 -2.72 9.86
C ILE A 42 -1.45 -1.97 8.82
N CYS A 43 -0.86 -1.07 8.03
CA CYS A 43 -1.55 -0.40 6.92
C CYS A 43 -2.08 -1.42 5.90
N GLY A 44 -1.31 -2.47 5.61
CA GLY A 44 -1.73 -3.58 4.74
C GLY A 44 -2.96 -4.33 5.26
N ALA A 45 -3.06 -4.52 6.57
CA ALA A 45 -4.20 -5.18 7.21
C ALA A 45 -5.43 -4.25 7.30
N LEU A 46 -5.24 -3.03 7.82
CA LEU A 46 -6.32 -2.09 8.12
C LEU A 46 -7.02 -1.55 6.87
N LYS A 47 -6.32 -1.43 5.73
CA LYS A 47 -6.92 -0.95 4.48
C LYS A 47 -8.15 -1.74 4.05
N ASN A 48 -8.24 -3.02 4.42
CA ASN A 48 -9.38 -3.87 4.08
C ASN A 48 -10.64 -3.46 4.85
N VAL A 49 -10.50 -3.02 6.10
CA VAL A 49 -11.62 -2.51 6.90
C VAL A 49 -12.14 -1.19 6.31
N VAL A 50 -11.22 -0.29 5.95
CA VAL A 50 -11.57 0.98 5.26
C VAL A 50 -12.26 0.70 3.93
N ALA A 51 -11.75 -0.25 3.14
CA ALA A 51 -12.35 -0.66 1.88
C ALA A 51 -13.78 -1.22 2.05
N MET A 52 -14.06 -1.97 3.13
CA MET A 52 -15.42 -2.40 3.44
C MET A 52 -16.34 -1.22 3.75
N GLY A 53 -15.88 -0.27 4.57
CA GLY A 53 -16.64 0.95 4.86
C GLY A 53 -16.96 1.76 3.60
N ALA A 54 -15.96 1.98 2.75
CA ALA A 54 -16.13 2.64 1.46
C ALA A 54 -17.12 1.88 0.54
N GLY A 55 -17.08 0.54 0.57
CA GLY A 55 -18.04 -0.32 -0.15
C GLY A 55 -19.47 -0.20 0.36
N PHE A 56 -19.68 0.04 1.66
CA PHE A 56 -21.01 0.33 2.19
C PHE A 56 -21.53 1.69 1.73
N VAL A 57 -20.67 2.71 1.67
CA VAL A 57 -21.02 4.03 1.13
C VAL A 57 -21.43 3.91 -0.34
N ASP A 58 -20.66 3.16 -1.14
CA ASP A 58 -20.99 2.86 -2.53
C ASP A 58 -22.33 2.10 -2.64
N GLY A 59 -22.54 1.07 -1.81
CA GLY A 59 -23.75 0.24 -1.81
C GLY A 59 -25.01 0.98 -1.37
N LEU A 60 -24.87 2.02 -0.54
CA LEU A 60 -25.95 2.93 -0.15
C LEU A 60 -26.19 4.05 -1.18
N GLY A 61 -25.41 4.11 -2.26
CA GLY A 61 -25.52 5.13 -3.29
C GLY A 61 -25.15 6.54 -2.79
N LEU A 62 -24.35 6.61 -1.73
CA LEU A 62 -23.88 7.88 -1.18
C LEU A 62 -22.75 8.43 -2.08
N GLY A 63 -22.67 9.76 -2.19
CA GLY A 63 -21.72 10.41 -3.12
C GLY A 63 -20.26 10.32 -2.68
N ASP A 64 -19.35 10.66 -3.60
CA ASP A 64 -17.90 10.56 -3.40
C ASP A 64 -17.37 11.34 -2.19
N ASN A 65 -18.00 12.48 -1.85
CA ASN A 65 -17.64 13.26 -0.65
C ASN A 65 -17.85 12.45 0.64
N THR A 66 -18.90 11.63 0.70
CA THR A 66 -19.16 10.76 1.84
C THR A 66 -18.19 9.59 1.87
N LYS A 67 -17.79 9.09 0.70
CA LYS A 67 -16.79 8.01 0.58
C LYS A 67 -15.41 8.46 0.99
N ALA A 68 -15.00 9.67 0.60
CA ALA A 68 -13.71 10.25 0.97
C ALA A 68 -13.58 10.57 2.46
N ALA A 69 -14.71 10.66 3.18
CA ALA A 69 -14.73 10.89 4.63
C ALA A 69 -14.54 9.60 5.45
N VAL A 70 -14.62 8.43 4.82
CA VAL A 70 -14.37 7.10 5.42
C VAL A 70 -12.89 6.76 5.37
#